data_AF-A0A819JYQ9-F1
#
_entry.id   AF-A0A819JYQ9-F1
#
_cell.length_a   1.000
_cell.length_b   1.000
_cell.length_c   1.000
_cell.angle_alpha   90.00
_cell.angle_beta   90.00
_cell.angle_gamma   90.00
#
_symmetry.space_group_name_H-M   'P 1'
#
loop_
_entity.id
_entity.type
_entity.pdbx_description
1 polymer ?
#
loop_
_entity_poly.entity_id
_entity_poly.type
_entity_poly.pdbx_seq_one_letter_code
_entity_poly.pdbx_strand_id
1 'polypeptide(L)'
;MCNTINKYYDKEKKPQRIISSKLDIKDKQKTLNILIDIPYVGNLTTIFGKKLISLAKQFCPHVSLQPIPRPPLSVAKCFVNKDPVPKDLQSGIVYQVVCLDCNATYIGKTIRQMTWRLKEHGAPQPVSLPIISVPTTTDDSGLRRSARNIGKKINYAEETNIENQDNEKIITFN
;
A
#
# COMPACT_ATOMS: atom_id res chain seq x y z
N MET A 1 -5.88 -10.75 27.15
CA MET A 1 -4.87 -10.02 26.34
C MET A 1 -4.98 -10.50 24.89
N CYS A 2 -5.56 -9.69 23.99
CA CYS A 2 -5.35 -9.63 22.53
C CYS A 2 -6.61 -9.06 21.84
N ASN A 3 -6.81 -7.74 21.90
CA ASN A 3 -7.90 -7.05 21.19
C ASN A 3 -7.42 -6.33 19.91
N THR A 4 -6.19 -6.59 19.46
CA THR A 4 -5.52 -5.77 18.44
C THR A 4 -5.63 -6.36 17.02
N ILE A 5 -5.95 -7.65 16.88
CA ILE A 5 -5.98 -8.34 15.58
C ILE A 5 -7.24 -7.96 14.76
N ASN A 6 -8.39 -7.75 15.42
CA ASN A 6 -9.66 -7.45 14.71
C ASN A 6 -9.69 -6.07 14.04
N LYS A 7 -8.85 -5.12 14.45
CA LYS A 7 -8.86 -3.75 13.89
C LYS A 7 -8.40 -3.65 12.43
N TYR A 8 -7.62 -4.62 11.94
CA TYR A 8 -7.12 -4.62 10.56
C TYR A 8 -8.11 -5.26 9.58
N TYR A 9 -8.86 -6.28 10.01
CA TYR A 9 -9.84 -6.96 9.16
C TYR A 9 -11.03 -6.05 8.79
N ASP A 10 -11.38 -5.10 9.65
CA ASP A 10 -12.51 -4.20 9.44
C ASP A 10 -12.22 -3.02 8.48
N LYS A 11 -10.97 -2.81 8.06
CA LYS A 11 -10.58 -1.65 7.23
C LYS A 11 -10.83 -1.84 5.72
N GLU A 12 -10.96 -3.07 5.23
CA GLU A 12 -11.06 -3.34 3.79
C GLU A 12 -12.50 -3.36 3.23
N LYS A 13 -13.53 -3.18 4.06
CA LYS A 13 -14.94 -3.07 3.64
C LYS A 13 -15.45 -1.63 3.59
N LYS A 14 -14.72 -0.69 3.00
CA LYS A 14 -15.37 0.55 2.50
C LYS A 14 -15.81 0.31 1.07
N PRO A 15 -17.09 0.03 0.80
CA PRO A 15 -17.57 -0.03 -0.58
C PRO A 15 -17.31 1.32 -1.23
N GLN A 16 -16.68 1.32 -2.41
CA GLN A 16 -16.76 2.45 -3.31
C GLN A 16 -18.26 2.70 -3.54
N ARG A 17 -18.74 3.90 -3.18
CA ARG A 17 -20.14 4.29 -3.40
C ARG A 17 -20.37 4.35 -4.91
N ILE A 18 -20.78 3.24 -5.50
CA ILE A 18 -21.38 3.21 -6.82
C ILE A 18 -22.77 3.82 -6.65
N ILE A 19 -22.92 5.07 -7.11
CA ILE A 19 -24.23 5.73 -7.22
C ILE A 19 -24.96 5.05 -8.38
N SER A 20 -25.81 4.10 -8.05
CA SER A 20 -26.84 3.57 -8.94
C SER A 20 -27.96 3.04 -8.05
N SER A 21 -28.82 3.93 -7.56
CA SER A 21 -30.07 3.52 -6.94
C SER A 21 -31.13 3.35 -8.03
N LYS A 22 -31.49 2.10 -8.34
CA LYS A 22 -32.84 1.81 -8.86
C LYS A 22 -33.84 2.37 -7.86
N LEU A 23 -34.75 3.22 -8.32
CA LEU A 23 -35.85 3.75 -7.51
C LEU A 23 -37.09 2.89 -7.78
N ASP A 24 -37.43 2.04 -6.82
CA ASP A 24 -38.70 1.34 -6.80
C ASP A 24 -39.81 2.32 -6.39
N ILE A 25 -40.75 2.50 -7.31
CA ILE A 25 -41.91 3.39 -7.19
C ILE A 25 -42.94 2.69 -6.30
N LYS A 26 -43.22 3.26 -5.12
CA LYS A 26 -44.55 3.25 -4.47
C LYS A 26 -44.64 4.23 -3.29
N ASP A 27 -45.50 5.23 -3.53
CA ASP A 27 -46.40 5.96 -2.63
C ASP A 27 -45.89 7.00 -1.60
N LYS A 28 -46.41 8.22 -1.80
CA LYS A 28 -46.38 9.48 -1.01
C LYS A 28 -45.03 10.20 -0.86
N GLN A 29 -44.73 10.99 -1.89
CA GLN A 29 -43.80 12.14 -1.92
C GLN A 29 -42.56 12.04 -1.02
N LYS A 30 -41.79 10.95 -1.14
CA LYS A 30 -40.46 10.86 -0.54
C LYS A 30 -39.49 11.78 -1.28
N THR A 31 -39.18 12.95 -0.74
CA THR A 31 -38.18 13.83 -1.33
C THR A 31 -36.84 13.10 -1.45
N LEU A 32 -36.30 13.06 -2.67
CA LEU A 32 -35.03 12.40 -2.93
C LEU A 32 -33.90 13.35 -2.54
N ASN A 33 -33.17 13.02 -1.48
CA ASN A 33 -32.02 13.81 -1.04
C ASN A 33 -30.77 13.37 -1.81
N ILE A 34 -30.25 14.23 -2.69
CA ILE A 34 -29.04 13.98 -3.48
C ILE A 34 -27.89 14.81 -2.90
N LEU A 35 -26.83 14.13 -2.51
CA LEU A 35 -25.60 14.76 -2.01
C LEU A 35 -24.59 14.87 -3.14
N ILE A 36 -24.09 16.08 -3.37
CA ILE A 36 -23.08 16.35 -4.40
C ILE A 36 -21.82 16.85 -3.74
N ASP A 37 -20.73 16.12 -3.91
CA ASP A 37 -19.41 16.56 -3.48
C ASP A 37 -18.85 17.60 -4.45
N ILE A 38 -18.44 18.76 -3.94
CA ILE A 38 -17.90 19.87 -4.73
C ILE A 38 -16.59 20.32 -4.08
N PRO A 39 -15.50 20.56 -4.82
CA PRO A 39 -14.28 21.11 -4.23
C PRO A 39 -14.52 22.53 -3.66
N TYR A 40 -13.97 22.78 -2.48
CA TYR A 40 -14.02 24.09 -1.82
C TYR A 40 -12.91 25.00 -2.35
N VAL A 41 -13.30 26.02 -3.11
CA VAL A 41 -12.43 27.05 -3.69
C VAL A 41 -12.73 28.42 -3.05
N GLY A 42 -13.44 28.45 -1.91
CA GLY A 42 -13.86 29.67 -1.23
C GLY A 42 -15.28 30.12 -1.62
N ASN A 43 -15.48 31.44 -1.71
CA ASN A 43 -16.80 32.05 -1.93
C ASN A 43 -17.48 31.62 -3.24
N LEU A 44 -16.69 31.26 -4.25
CA LEU A 44 -17.23 30.75 -5.52
C LEU A 44 -18.02 29.46 -5.32
N THR A 45 -17.55 28.56 -4.46
CA THR A 45 -18.24 27.30 -4.14
C THR A 45 -19.58 27.56 -3.45
N THR A 46 -19.68 28.60 -2.60
CA THR A 46 -20.94 28.91 -1.91
C THR A 46 -21.96 29.55 -2.86
N ILE A 47 -21.52 30.44 -3.74
CA ILE A 47 -22.37 31.03 -4.79
C ILE A 47 -22.85 29.93 -5.74
N PHE A 48 -21.94 29.06 -6.19
CA PHE A 48 -22.26 27.93 -7.04
C PHE A 48 -23.25 26.98 -6.39
N GLY A 49 -23.03 26.59 -5.13
CA GLY A 49 -23.94 25.73 -4.38
C GLY A 49 -25.35 26.31 -4.25
N LYS A 50 -25.47 27.62 -3.98
CA LYS A 50 -26.78 28.30 -3.93
C LYS A 50 -27.50 28.29 -5.28
N LYS A 51 -26.77 28.59 -6.36
CA LYS A 51 -27.31 28.54 -7.73
C LYS A 51 -27.78 27.13 -8.07
N LEU A 52 -27.00 26.12 -7.70
CA LEU A 52 -27.27 24.72 -7.99
C LEU A 52 -28.52 24.22 -7.22
N ILE A 53 -28.70 24.65 -5.97
CA ILE A 53 -29.95 24.42 -5.21
C ILE A 53 -31.14 25.13 -5.87
N SER A 54 -30.96 26.39 -6.31
CA SER A 54 -32.03 27.15 -6.96
C SER A 54 -32.50 26.49 -8.25
N LEU A 55 -31.56 26.02 -9.08
CA LEU A 55 -31.85 25.30 -10.31
C LEU A 55 -32.53 23.95 -10.01
N ALA A 56 -32.04 23.19 -9.03
CA ALA A 56 -32.65 21.92 -8.66
C ALA A 56 -34.11 22.08 -8.23
N LYS A 57 -34.43 23.13 -7.47
CA LYS A 57 -35.82 23.44 -7.07
C LYS A 57 -36.71 23.81 -8.26
N GLN A 58 -36.16 24.51 -9.26
CA GLN A 58 -36.91 24.94 -10.44
C GLN A 58 -37.28 23.76 -11.35
N PHE A 59 -36.35 22.82 -11.58
CA PHE A 59 -36.56 21.70 -12.50
C PHE A 59 -37.16 20.47 -11.80
N CYS A 60 -36.79 20.21 -10.55
CA CYS A 60 -37.12 18.98 -9.84
C CYS A 60 -37.53 19.27 -8.38
N PRO A 61 -38.77 19.74 -8.10
CA PRO A 61 -39.20 20.09 -6.74
C PRO A 61 -39.24 18.90 -5.78
N HIS A 62 -39.29 17.68 -6.31
CA HIS A 62 -39.26 16.44 -5.55
C HIS A 62 -37.85 16.02 -5.09
N VAL A 63 -36.81 16.73 -5.54
CA VAL A 63 -35.41 16.43 -5.26
C VAL A 63 -34.80 17.54 -4.41
N SER A 64 -34.26 17.17 -3.25
CA SER A 64 -33.51 18.07 -2.38
C SER A 64 -32.02 17.85 -2.62
N LEU A 65 -31.36 18.88 -3.14
CA LEU A 65 -29.94 18.82 -3.45
C LEU A 65 -29.11 19.46 -2.33
N GLN A 66 -28.14 18.71 -1.81
CA GLN A 66 -27.22 19.18 -0.78
C GLN A 66 -25.77 19.20 -1.32
N PRO A 67 -25.24 20.38 -1.67
CA PRO A 67 -23.84 20.53 -2.04
C PRO A 67 -22.95 20.42 -0.80
N ILE A 68 -22.01 19.48 -0.80
CA ILE A 68 -21.01 19.29 0.25
C ILE A 68 -19.67 19.84 -0.24
N PRO A 69 -19.19 20.97 0.31
CA PRO A 69 -17.87 21.49 -0.01
C PRO A 69 -16.78 20.59 0.60
N ARG A 70 -15.98 19.97 -0.25
CA ARG A 70 -14.83 19.15 0.13
C ARG A 70 -13.59 20.05 0.25
N PRO A 71 -12.85 20.01 1.37
CA PRO A 71 -11.61 20.78 1.49
C PRO A 71 -10.60 20.35 0.42
N PRO A 72 -9.68 21.25 0.02
CA PRO A 72 -8.62 20.91 -0.91
C PRO A 72 -7.74 19.79 -0.34
N LEU A 73 -7.14 19.00 -1.23
CA LEU A 73 -6.23 17.93 -0.84
C LEU A 73 -5.00 18.56 -0.16
N SER A 74 -4.62 18.05 1.02
CA SER A 74 -3.39 18.50 1.66
C SER A 74 -2.19 18.09 0.81
N VAL A 75 -1.15 18.92 0.75
CA VAL A 75 0.11 18.60 0.06
C VAL A 75 0.68 17.26 0.52
N ALA A 76 0.56 16.95 1.81
CA ALA A 76 0.95 15.66 2.39
C ALA A 76 0.20 14.43 1.84
N LYS A 77 -0.97 14.62 1.22
CA LYS A 77 -1.69 13.55 0.51
C LYS A 77 -1.34 13.50 -0.98
N CYS A 78 -0.83 14.59 -1.55
CA CYS A 78 -0.34 14.63 -2.93
C CYS A 78 0.99 13.89 -3.07
N PHE A 79 1.82 13.92 -2.02
CA PHE A 79 3.12 13.27 -2.00
C PHE A 79 3.14 12.20 -0.90
N VAL A 80 3.23 10.93 -1.28
CA VAL A 80 3.59 9.88 -0.32
C VAL A 80 5.02 10.17 0.14
N ASN A 81 5.20 10.49 1.44
CA ASN A 81 6.49 10.87 2.00
C ASN A 81 7.60 9.80 1.83
N LYS A 82 7.26 8.56 1.44
CA LYS A 82 8.18 7.45 1.23
C LYS A 82 7.70 6.58 0.07
N ASP A 83 8.65 5.98 -0.62
CA ASP A 83 8.37 4.94 -1.61
C ASP A 83 7.72 3.72 -0.93
N PRO A 84 6.72 3.09 -1.58
CA PRO A 84 6.10 1.90 -1.04
C PRO A 84 7.14 0.76 -1.00
N VAL A 85 7.30 0.16 0.18
CA VAL A 85 8.18 -1.00 0.34
C VAL A 85 7.51 -2.23 -0.28
N PRO A 86 8.17 -2.96 -1.20
CA PRO A 86 7.65 -4.22 -1.74
C PRO A 86 7.30 -5.20 -0.62
N LYS A 87 6.25 -6.01 -0.80
CA LYS A 87 5.74 -6.92 0.23
C LYS A 87 6.81 -7.85 0.80
N ASP A 88 7.73 -8.27 -0.06
CA ASP A 88 8.82 -9.20 0.27
C ASP A 88 9.86 -8.56 1.21
N LEU A 89 9.98 -7.23 1.17
CA LEU A 89 10.91 -6.47 2.01
C LEU A 89 10.21 -5.84 3.24
N GLN A 90 8.91 -6.05 3.39
CA GLN A 90 8.16 -5.54 4.54
C GLN A 90 8.46 -6.33 5.81
N SER A 91 8.45 -5.62 6.93
CA SER A 91 8.56 -6.16 8.29
C SER A 91 7.28 -5.89 9.08
N GLY A 92 7.10 -6.58 10.21
CA GLY A 92 5.93 -6.39 11.07
C GLY A 92 4.64 -7.02 10.53
N ILE A 93 4.74 -7.84 9.48
CA ILE A 93 3.60 -8.46 8.79
C ILE A 93 3.34 -9.90 9.25
N VAL A 94 2.13 -10.37 8.99
CA VAL A 94 1.71 -11.76 9.17
C VAL A 94 1.83 -12.48 7.83
N TYR A 95 2.35 -13.69 7.85
CA TYR A 95 2.60 -14.50 6.65
C TYR A 95 2.15 -15.94 6.84
N GLN A 96 1.93 -16.60 5.71
CA GLN A 96 1.52 -17.99 5.62
C GLN A 96 2.52 -18.75 4.75
N VAL A 97 3.00 -19.89 5.24
CA VAL A 97 3.80 -20.86 4.48
C VAL A 97 2.97 -22.12 4.35
N VAL A 98 2.80 -22.59 3.12
CA VAL A 98 2.10 -23.84 2.79
C VAL A 98 3.15 -24.91 2.57
N CYS A 99 3.00 -26.07 3.20
CA CYS A 99 3.84 -27.22 2.89
C CYS A 99 3.48 -27.78 1.51
N LEU A 100 4.48 -28.14 0.70
CA LEU A 100 4.23 -28.74 -0.62
C LEU A 100 3.86 -30.22 -0.52
N ASP A 101 4.38 -30.91 0.49
CA ASP A 101 4.24 -32.36 0.65
C ASP A 101 3.02 -32.75 1.51
N CYS A 102 2.38 -31.80 2.20
CA CYS A 102 1.19 -32.06 3.00
C CYS A 102 0.28 -30.82 3.14
N ASN A 103 -0.99 -31.02 3.52
CA ASN A 103 -1.96 -29.95 3.73
C ASN A 103 -1.70 -29.10 5.00
N ALA A 104 -0.49 -29.11 5.54
CA ALA A 104 -0.13 -28.29 6.69
C ALA A 104 0.21 -26.86 6.27
N THR A 105 -0.19 -25.90 7.11
CA THR A 105 0.09 -24.48 6.91
C THR A 105 0.63 -23.86 8.19
N TYR A 106 1.74 -23.15 8.07
CA TYR A 106 2.33 -22.35 9.14
C TYR A 106 1.94 -20.88 8.98
N ILE A 107 1.36 -20.27 10.01
CA ILE A 107 1.04 -18.84 10.04
C ILE A 107 1.87 -18.18 11.13
N GLY A 108 2.66 -17.18 10.75
CA GLY A 108 3.58 -16.50 11.67
C GLY A 108 3.54 -14.99 11.53
N LYS A 109 4.00 -14.29 12.57
CA LYS A 109 4.30 -12.85 12.52
C LYS A 109 5.81 -12.65 12.57
N THR A 110 6.34 -11.73 11.78
CA THR A 110 7.78 -11.41 11.77
C THR A 110 8.05 -9.95 12.04
N ILE A 111 9.12 -9.68 12.81
CA ILE A 111 9.70 -8.33 12.96
C ILE A 111 10.82 -8.11 11.93
N ARG A 112 11.40 -9.18 11.39
CA ARG A 112 12.36 -9.14 10.27
C ARG A 112 11.63 -8.98 8.95
N GLN A 113 12.36 -8.63 7.89
CA GLN A 113 11.81 -8.61 6.53
C GLN A 113 11.33 -10.01 6.12
N MET A 114 10.25 -10.07 5.35
CA MET A 114 9.63 -11.33 4.93
C MET A 114 10.64 -12.27 4.26
N THR A 115 11.45 -11.78 3.33
CA THR A 115 12.45 -12.58 2.60
C THR A 115 13.38 -13.34 3.53
N TRP A 116 13.97 -12.65 4.50
CA TRP A 116 14.85 -13.28 5.50
C TRP A 116 14.10 -14.32 6.32
N ARG A 117 12.86 -14.02 6.72
CA ARG A 117 12.04 -14.96 7.52
C ARG A 117 11.67 -16.22 6.73
N LEU A 118 11.36 -16.09 5.45
CA LEU A 118 11.13 -17.23 4.57
C LEU A 118 12.40 -18.05 4.39
N LYS A 119 13.59 -17.40 4.38
CA LYS A 119 14.89 -18.08 4.22
C LYS A 119 15.21 -18.95 5.41
N GLU A 120 14.98 -18.41 6.61
CA GLU A 120 15.13 -19.14 7.87
C GLU A 120 14.25 -20.40 7.93
N HIS A 121 13.07 -20.35 7.32
CA HIS A 121 12.12 -21.46 7.29
C HIS A 121 12.25 -22.39 6.09
N GLY A 122 13.25 -22.17 5.23
CA GLY A 122 13.39 -22.94 3.98
C GLY A 122 12.21 -22.78 3.02
N ALA A 123 11.39 -21.74 3.21
CA ALA A 123 10.26 -21.47 2.34
C ALA A 123 10.74 -20.82 1.02
N PRO A 124 10.06 -21.10 -0.10
CA PRO A 124 10.39 -20.50 -1.38
C PRO A 124 10.29 -18.97 -1.28
N GLN A 125 11.34 -18.30 -1.73
CA GLN A 125 11.39 -16.84 -1.73
C GLN A 125 10.51 -16.29 -2.84
N PRO A 126 9.72 -15.23 -2.59
CA PRO A 126 9.14 -14.46 -3.67
C PRO A 126 10.29 -13.82 -4.45
N VAL A 127 10.52 -14.32 -5.66
CA VAL A 127 11.51 -13.80 -6.59
C VAL A 127 11.07 -12.42 -7.08
N SER A 128 11.46 -11.37 -6.37
CA SER A 128 11.32 -9.99 -6.85
C SER A 128 12.65 -9.45 -7.39
N LEU A 129 12.96 -9.87 -8.63
CA LEU A 129 13.79 -9.19 -9.64
C LEU A 129 15.27 -8.91 -9.28
N PRO A 130 16.13 -8.72 -10.30
CA PRO A 130 17.49 -9.23 -10.30
C PRO A 130 18.30 -8.54 -9.21
N ILE A 131 19.18 -9.31 -8.58
CA ILE A 131 20.41 -8.78 -8.02
C ILE A 131 20.97 -7.88 -9.12
N ILE A 132 20.87 -6.55 -8.95
CA ILE A 132 21.67 -5.64 -9.74
C ILE A 132 23.08 -6.05 -9.36
N SER A 133 23.72 -6.87 -10.19
CA SER A 133 25.15 -7.06 -10.17
C SER A 133 25.70 -5.67 -10.44
N VAL A 134 25.96 -4.93 -9.36
CA VAL A 134 26.54 -3.59 -9.45
C VAL A 134 27.81 -3.78 -10.26
N PRO A 135 27.91 -3.22 -11.47
CA PRO A 135 29.15 -3.26 -12.19
C PRO A 135 30.13 -2.42 -11.36
N THR A 136 31.14 -3.07 -10.81
CA THR A 136 32.34 -2.44 -10.22
C THR A 136 33.09 -1.73 -11.35
N THR A 137 32.53 -0.61 -11.82
CA THR A 137 33.25 0.30 -12.71
C THR A 137 33.83 1.37 -11.82
N THR A 138 35.10 1.14 -11.49
CA THR A 138 36.00 2.11 -10.88
C THR A 138 36.21 3.26 -11.86
N ASP A 139 35.34 4.27 -11.83
CA ASP A 139 35.69 5.61 -12.30
C ASP A 139 34.77 6.66 -11.64
N ASP A 140 35.15 7.00 -10.41
CA ASP A 140 34.54 7.99 -9.50
C ASP A 140 35.00 9.44 -9.82
N SER A 141 35.43 9.71 -11.06
CA SER A 141 36.14 10.97 -11.40
C SER A 141 35.25 12.21 -11.49
N GLY A 142 33.91 12.05 -11.50
CA GLY A 142 32.95 13.15 -11.64
C GLY A 142 32.18 13.56 -10.39
N LEU A 143 32.29 12.81 -9.29
CA LEU A 143 31.50 13.07 -8.08
C LEU A 143 32.26 14.00 -7.13
N ARG A 144 31.82 15.27 -7.01
CA ARG A 144 32.30 16.20 -5.98
C ARG A 144 31.95 15.68 -4.58
N ARG A 145 32.84 14.87 -4.00
CA ARG A 145 32.76 14.51 -2.58
C ARG A 145 33.12 15.74 -1.74
N SER A 146 32.38 15.94 -0.65
CA SER A 146 32.74 16.91 0.39
C SER A 146 34.18 16.68 0.85
N ALA A 147 34.97 17.75 1.02
CA ALA A 147 36.36 17.68 1.46
C ALA A 147 36.56 16.89 2.77
N ARG A 148 35.51 16.81 3.61
CA ARG A 148 35.50 16.06 4.87
C ARG A 148 35.55 14.54 4.72
N ASN A 149 35.25 14.00 3.53
CA ASN A 149 35.24 12.55 3.26
C ASN A 149 36.46 12.06 2.49
N ILE A 150 37.38 12.97 2.12
CA ILE A 150 38.60 12.60 1.41
C ILE A 150 39.51 11.84 2.38
N GLY A 151 39.89 10.60 2.04
CA GLY A 151 40.85 9.79 2.80
C GLY A 151 40.30 8.94 3.94
N LYS A 152 38.98 8.96 4.21
CA LYS A 152 38.38 8.04 5.20
C LYS A 152 38.29 6.62 4.62
N LYS A 153 39.15 5.72 5.09
CA LYS A 153 38.96 4.27 4.88
C LYS A 153 37.82 3.78 5.75
N ILE A 154 36.75 3.32 5.12
CA ILE A 154 35.65 2.62 5.78
C ILE A 154 36.06 1.14 5.80
N ASN A 155 36.47 0.64 6.95
CA ASN A 155 36.74 -0.79 7.12
C ASN A 155 35.40 -1.46 7.43
N TYR A 156 34.77 -2.05 6.40
CA TYR A 156 33.72 -3.03 6.65
C TYR A 156 34.39 -4.36 7.02
N ALA A 157 33.76 -5.12 7.92
CA ALA A 157 34.21 -6.48 8.19
C ALA A 157 34.04 -7.32 6.91
N GLU A 158 35.09 -8.07 6.54
CA GLU A 158 35.03 -8.96 5.39
C GLU A 158 33.92 -9.99 5.60
N GLU A 159 33.02 -10.11 4.63
CA GLU A 159 32.03 -11.17 4.64
C GLU A 159 32.77 -12.51 4.43
N THR A 160 32.59 -13.42 5.38
CA THR A 160 33.09 -14.79 5.25
C THR A 160 32.47 -15.43 4.01
N ASN A 161 33.30 -15.78 3.03
CA ASN A 161 32.92 -16.61 1.90
C ASN A 161 32.30 -17.92 2.42
N ILE A 162 30.99 -18.07 2.28
CA ILE A 162 30.36 -19.40 2.35
C ILE A 162 30.57 -19.99 0.96
N GLU A 163 31.59 -20.84 0.84
CA GLU A 163 31.74 -21.73 -0.29
C GLU A 163 30.50 -22.62 -0.38
N ASN A 164 29.66 -22.40 -1.39
CA ASN A 164 28.64 -23.34 -1.78
C ASN A 164 29.35 -24.55 -2.41
N GLN A 165 29.63 -25.57 -1.60
CA GLN A 165 29.95 -26.89 -2.10
C GLN A 165 28.64 -27.61 -2.37
N ASP A 166 28.16 -27.44 -3.60
CA ASP A 166 27.22 -28.37 -4.23
C ASP A 166 27.85 -29.77 -4.19
N ASN A 167 27.35 -30.63 -3.31
CA ASN A 167 27.60 -32.06 -3.37
C ASN A 167 26.25 -32.77 -3.44
N GLU A 168 25.94 -33.19 -4.66
CA GLU A 168 24.95 -34.19 -5.00
C GLU A 168 25.03 -35.37 -4.00
N LYS A 169 24.04 -35.49 -3.11
CA LYS A 169 23.79 -36.74 -2.39
C LYS A 169 22.59 -37.43 -3.01
N ILE A 170 22.89 -38.27 -3.98
CA ILE A 170 22.05 -39.39 -4.39
C ILE A 170 21.90 -40.29 -3.15
N ILE A 171 20.69 -40.40 -2.62
CA ILE A 171 20.35 -41.37 -1.57
C ILE A 171 19.45 -42.43 -2.23
N THR A 172 20.05 -43.57 -2.54
CA THR A 172 19.36 -44.82 -2.85
C THR A 172 18.81 -45.46 -1.58
N PHE A 173 17.56 -45.91 -1.60
CA PHE A 173 16.93 -46.68 -0.54
C PHE A 173 17.19 -48.18 -0.76
N ASN A 174 17.63 -48.88 0.30
CA ASN A 174 17.48 -50.33 0.48
C ASN A 174 16.28 -50.59 1.39
#